data_AF-A0A6M0QQ81-F1
#
_entry.id   AF-A0A6M0QQ81-F1
#
_cell.length_a   1.000
_cell.length_b   1.000
_cell.length_c   1.000
_cell.angle_alpha   90.00
_cell.angle_beta   90.00
_cell.angle_gamma   90.00
#
_symmetry.space_group_name_H-M   'P 1'
#
loop_
_entity.id
_entity.type
_entity.pdbx_description
1 polymer ?
#
loop_
_entity_poly.entity_id
_entity_poly.type
_entity_poly.pdbx_seq_one_letter_code
_entity_poly.pdbx_strand_id
1 'polypeptide(L)'
;MAEPAKPARKTGLAHFFAAAGYSAAGIRRLWRESAFRQEMLGLVAVPVLLWALEATLLHYLVFAGLALLVVALEALNTALECLVDHLTTDWAEFARDAKDLGSLAVLCGLLCHGLLIAHAALA
;
A
#
# COMPACT_ATOMS: atom_id res chain seq x y z
N MET A 1 2.67 15.41 -32.51
CA MET A 1 1.54 14.91 -31.69
C MET A 1 1.32 15.92 -30.59
N ALA A 2 0.11 16.47 -30.43
CA ALA A 2 -0.14 17.52 -29.44
C ALA A 2 -0.02 16.93 -28.03
N GLU A 3 0.79 17.58 -27.19
CA GLU A 3 0.95 17.22 -25.79
C GLU A 3 -0.40 17.41 -25.08
N PRO A 4 -0.90 16.41 -24.32
CA PRO A 4 -2.21 16.51 -23.70
C PRO A 4 -2.23 17.68 -22.71
N ALA A 5 -3.18 18.60 -22.89
CA ALA A 5 -3.32 19.77 -22.04
C ALA A 5 -3.58 19.37 -20.58
N LYS A 6 -2.84 19.99 -19.65
CA LYS A 6 -2.99 19.75 -18.21
C LYS A 6 -4.43 20.08 -17.77
N PRO A 7 -5.17 19.15 -17.16
CA PRO A 7 -6.56 19.39 -16.79
C PRO A 7 -6.68 20.50 -15.73
N ALA A 8 -7.77 21.26 -15.81
CA ALA A 8 -8.04 22.36 -14.88
C ALA A 8 -8.19 21.86 -13.43
N ARG A 9 -7.62 22.62 -12.48
CA ARG A 9 -7.66 22.29 -11.04
C ARG A 9 -9.10 22.41 -10.53
N LYS A 10 -9.69 21.33 -10.02
CA LYS A 10 -11.01 21.34 -9.37
C LYS A 10 -10.88 21.88 -7.94
N THR A 11 -11.81 22.72 -7.47
CA THR A 11 -11.81 23.32 -6.12
C THR A 11 -13.10 22.99 -5.34
N GLY A 12 -13.10 23.17 -4.02
CA GLY A 12 -14.29 22.99 -3.16
C GLY A 12 -14.76 21.53 -3.05
N LEU A 13 -16.07 21.32 -2.93
CA LEU A 13 -16.69 19.97 -2.84
C LEU A 13 -16.36 19.10 -4.05
N ALA A 14 -16.21 19.71 -5.24
CA ALA A 14 -15.79 19.02 -6.45
C ALA A 14 -14.35 18.48 -6.38
N HIS A 15 -13.47 19.07 -5.57
CA HIS A 15 -12.13 18.53 -5.28
C HIS A 15 -12.19 17.30 -4.38
N PHE A 16 -13.07 17.28 -3.38
CA PHE A 16 -13.23 16.14 -2.48
C PHE A 16 -13.71 14.88 -3.22
N PHE A 17 -14.76 15.01 -4.05
CA PHE A 17 -15.24 13.91 -4.89
C PHE A 17 -14.22 13.51 -5.97
N ALA A 18 -13.45 14.46 -6.51
CA ALA A 18 -12.35 14.15 -7.43
C ALA A 18 -11.22 13.38 -6.73
N ALA A 19 -10.87 13.73 -5.50
CA ALA A 19 -9.87 13.04 -4.70
C ALA A 19 -10.29 11.59 -4.39
N ALA A 20 -11.56 11.36 -4.04
CA ALA A 20 -12.12 10.01 -3.91
C ALA A 20 -12.00 9.21 -5.22
N GLY A 21 -12.22 9.87 -6.36
CA GLY A 21 -12.00 9.28 -7.69
C GLY A 21 -10.53 8.92 -7.96
N TYR A 22 -9.58 9.77 -7.56
CA TYR A 22 -8.14 9.49 -7.69
C TYR A 22 -7.69 8.35 -6.77
N SER A 23 -8.18 8.30 -5.53
CA SER A 23 -7.91 7.18 -4.61
C SER A 23 -8.45 5.86 -5.16
N ALA A 24 -9.65 5.85 -5.74
CA ALA A 24 -10.22 4.66 -6.37
C ALA A 24 -9.41 4.20 -7.60
N ALA A 25 -8.87 5.15 -8.38
CA ALA A 25 -7.96 4.83 -9.47
C ALA A 25 -6.63 4.24 -8.97
N GLY A 26 -6.10 4.76 -7.86
CA GLY A 26 -4.91 4.23 -7.17
C GLY A 26 -5.10 2.78 -6.73
N ILE A 27 -6.20 2.47 -6.04
CA ILE A 27 -6.54 1.10 -5.64
C ILE A 27 -6.64 0.17 -6.86
N ARG A 28 -7.25 0.64 -7.96
CA ARG A 28 -7.34 -0.13 -9.20
C ARG A 28 -5.98 -0.41 -9.85
N ARG A 29 -5.03 0.53 -9.73
CA ARG A 29 -3.65 0.34 -10.20
C ARG A 29 -2.93 -0.69 -9.34
N LEU A 30 -3.06 -0.60 -8.01
CA LEU A 30 -2.46 -1.55 -7.07
C LEU A 30 -3.03 -2.96 -7.24
N TRP A 31 -4.31 -3.11 -7.55
CA TRP A 31 -4.93 -4.42 -7.78
C TRP A 31 -4.26 -5.24 -8.90
N ARG A 32 -3.50 -4.58 -9.79
CA ARG A 32 -2.71 -5.24 -10.84
C ARG A 32 -1.44 -5.89 -10.29
N GLU A 33 -0.93 -5.41 -9.16
CA GLU A 33 0.25 -5.96 -8.50
C GLU A 33 -0.10 -7.24 -7.74
N SER A 34 0.73 -8.29 -7.90
CA SER A 34 0.54 -9.55 -7.18
C SER A 34 0.73 -9.40 -5.68
N ALA A 35 1.70 -8.58 -5.26
CA ALA A 35 1.99 -8.31 -3.86
C ALA A 35 0.76 -7.71 -3.16
N PHE A 36 0.18 -6.65 -3.72
CA PHE A 36 -1.05 -6.06 -3.19
C PHE A 36 -2.22 -7.06 -3.09
N ARG A 37 -2.41 -7.95 -4.08
CA ARG A 37 -3.45 -8.99 -4.00
C ARG A 37 -3.19 -9.98 -2.85
N GLN A 38 -1.94 -10.32 -2.57
CA GLN A 38 -1.56 -11.16 -1.43
C GLN A 38 -1.83 -10.44 -0.11
N GLU A 39 -1.52 -9.15 -0.02
CA GLU A 39 -1.84 -8.34 1.18
C GLU A 39 -3.34 -8.30 1.44
N MET A 40 -4.18 -8.17 0.41
CA MET A 40 -5.64 -8.19 0.56
C MET A 40 -6.16 -9.54 1.08
N LEU A 41 -5.49 -10.65 0.80
CA LEU A 41 -5.80 -11.94 1.44
C LEU A 41 -5.45 -11.88 2.94
N GLY A 42 -4.33 -11.24 3.30
CA GLY A 42 -3.94 -10.98 4.68
C GLY A 42 -4.99 -10.17 5.45
N LEU A 43 -5.63 -9.19 4.82
CA LEU A 43 -6.72 -8.40 5.42
C LEU A 43 -7.92 -9.26 5.87
N VAL A 44 -8.14 -10.41 5.24
CA VAL A 44 -9.20 -11.36 5.62
C VAL A 44 -8.68 -12.43 6.56
N ALA A 45 -7.49 -12.98 6.27
CA ALA A 45 -6.91 -14.08 7.04
C ALA A 45 -6.49 -13.67 8.46
N VAL A 46 -5.91 -12.48 8.64
CA VAL A 46 -5.40 -12.05 9.95
C VAL A 46 -6.51 -11.81 10.97
N PRO A 47 -7.65 -11.16 10.64
CA PRO A 47 -8.76 -11.07 11.60
C PRO A 47 -9.32 -12.42 12.03
N VAL A 48 -9.37 -13.42 11.13
CA VAL A 48 -9.77 -14.79 11.48
C VAL A 48 -8.76 -15.42 12.43
N LEU A 49 -7.47 -15.20 12.21
CA LEU A 49 -6.42 -15.66 13.11
C LEU A 49 -6.50 -14.97 14.48
N LEU A 50 -6.67 -13.64 14.52
CA LEU A 50 -6.85 -12.89 15.77
C LEU A 50 -8.08 -13.36 16.54
N TRP A 51 -9.15 -13.73 15.84
CA TRP A 51 -10.33 -14.33 16.46
C TRP A 51 -10.03 -15.69 17.08
N ALA A 52 -9.29 -16.56 16.36
CA ALA A 52 -8.86 -17.85 16.88
C ALA A 52 -7.90 -17.76 18.07
N LEU A 53 -7.17 -16.64 18.19
CA LEU A 53 -6.28 -16.34 19.32
C LEU A 53 -6.98 -15.62 20.49
N GLU A 54 -8.31 -15.49 20.45
CA GLU A 54 -9.09 -14.76 21.48
C GLU A 54 -8.59 -13.31 21.70
N ALA A 55 -8.05 -12.69 20.64
CA ALA A 55 -7.41 -11.39 20.73
C ALA A 55 -8.40 -10.27 21.13
N THR A 56 -7.90 -9.30 21.89
CA THR A 56 -8.71 -8.15 22.34
C THR A 56 -9.08 -7.21 21.19
N LEU A 57 -10.12 -6.37 21.39
CA LEU A 57 -10.52 -5.33 20.43
C LEU A 57 -9.36 -4.43 20.00
N LEU A 58 -8.41 -4.16 20.91
CA LEU A 58 -7.23 -3.35 20.60
C LEU A 58 -6.38 -3.96 19.48
N HIS A 59 -6.21 -5.29 19.45
CA HIS A 59 -5.46 -5.96 18.39
C HIS A 59 -6.12 -5.74 17.02
N TYR A 60 -7.45 -5.81 16.92
CA TYR A 60 -8.16 -5.54 15.68
C TYR A 60 -8.01 -4.09 15.21
N LEU A 61 -8.09 -3.12 16.13
CA LEU A 61 -7.93 -1.71 15.80
C LEU A 61 -6.51 -1.39 15.32
N VAL A 62 -5.49 -1.94 16.01
CA VAL A 62 -4.09 -1.80 15.62
C VAL A 62 -3.83 -2.50 14.28
N PHE A 63 -4.38 -3.70 14.07
CA PHE A 63 -4.30 -4.41 12.79
C PHE A 63 -4.88 -3.58 11.65
N ALA A 64 -6.08 -3.02 11.82
CA ALA A 64 -6.71 -2.18 10.80
C ALA A 64 -5.85 -0.95 10.46
N GLY A 65 -5.27 -0.29 11.46
CA GLY A 65 -4.36 0.84 11.26
C GLY A 65 -3.09 0.43 10.50
N LEU A 66 -2.46 -0.68 10.90
CA LEU A 66 -1.27 -1.18 10.21
C LEU A 66 -1.59 -1.68 8.79
N ALA A 67 -2.77 -2.26 8.56
CA ALA A 67 -3.19 -2.72 7.23
C ALA A 67 -3.34 -1.53 6.27
N LEU A 68 -3.94 -0.43 6.73
CA LEU A 68 -3.99 0.81 5.96
C LEU A 68 -2.60 1.40 5.71
N LEU A 69 -1.69 1.30 6.69
CA LEU A 69 -0.30 1.74 6.52
C LEU A 69 0.42 0.92 5.44
N VAL A 70 0.28 -0.41 5.45
CA VAL A 70 0.87 -1.29 4.42
C VAL A 70 0.33 -0.95 3.03
N VAL A 71 -0.99 -0.76 2.88
CA VAL A 71 -1.59 -0.30 1.62
C VAL A 71 -1.00 1.04 1.16
N ALA A 72 -0.76 1.97 2.08
CA ALA A 72 -0.14 3.25 1.76
C ALA A 72 1.33 3.09 1.32
N LEU A 73 2.09 2.21 1.99
CA LEU A 73 3.47 1.89 1.62
C LEU A 73 3.55 1.23 0.25
N GLU A 74 2.67 0.28 -0.05
CA GLU A 74 2.61 -0.40 -1.36
C GLU A 74 2.22 0.58 -2.48
N ALA A 75 1.30 1.51 -2.20
CA ALA A 75 0.96 2.60 -3.12
C ALA A 75 2.17 3.49 -3.44
N LEU A 76 2.94 3.85 -2.40
CA LEU A 76 4.15 4.65 -2.54
C LEU A 76 5.25 3.87 -3.29
N ASN A 77 5.46 2.59 -2.96
CA ASN A 77 6.40 1.72 -3.65
C ASN A 77 6.07 1.63 -5.15
N THR A 78 4.82 1.35 -5.49
CA THR A 78 4.35 1.28 -6.89
C THR A 78 4.54 2.63 -7.61
N ALA A 79 4.28 3.76 -6.93
CA ALA A 79 4.50 5.09 -7.52
C ALA A 79 6.00 5.36 -7.77
N LEU A 80 6.86 4.93 -6.85
CA LEU A 80 8.32 5.04 -6.94
C LEU A 80 8.84 4.19 -8.11
N GLU A 81 8.38 2.95 -8.23
CA GLU A 81 8.68 2.06 -9.36
C GLU A 81 8.28 2.68 -10.70
N CYS A 82 7.05 3.22 -10.80
CA CYS A 82 6.57 3.88 -12.01
C CYS A 82 7.44 5.08 -12.39
N LEU A 83 7.93 5.85 -11.40
CA LEU A 83 8.82 6.98 -11.64
C LEU A 83 10.21 6.51 -12.09
N VAL A 84 10.78 5.51 -11.41
CA VAL A 84 12.10 4.96 -11.72
C VAL A 84 12.12 4.33 -13.12
N ASP A 85 11.08 3.55 -13.47
CA ASP A 85 10.92 2.95 -14.80
C ASP A 85 10.76 3.97 -15.91
N HIS A 86 10.28 5.18 -15.57
CA HIS A 86 10.21 6.29 -16.51
C HIS A 86 11.57 6.98 -16.70
N LEU A 87 12.43 7.00 -15.67
CA LEU A 87 13.73 7.68 -15.69
C LEU A 87 14.82 6.87 -16.39
N THR A 88 14.75 5.54 -16.36
CA THR A 88 15.72 4.66 -17.04
C THR A 88 15.03 3.46 -17.66
N THR A 89 15.32 3.21 -18.93
CA THR A 89 14.86 2.01 -19.65
C THR A 89 15.86 0.87 -19.58
N ASP A 90 17.14 1.19 -19.34
CA ASP A 90 18.21 0.22 -19.19
C ASP A 90 18.52 -0.02 -17.71
N TRP A 91 19.27 -1.09 -17.44
CA TRP A 91 19.72 -1.39 -16.09
C TRP A 91 20.57 -0.24 -15.53
N ALA A 92 20.20 0.23 -14.34
CA ALA A 92 20.95 1.25 -13.61
C ALA A 92 20.97 0.92 -12.12
N GLU A 93 22.12 1.11 -11.49
CA GLU A 93 22.31 0.82 -10.07
C GLU A 93 21.35 1.63 -9.19
N PHE A 94 21.19 2.94 -9.46
CA PHE A 94 20.25 3.78 -8.71
C PHE A 94 18.80 3.27 -8.80
N ALA A 95 18.42 2.70 -9.95
CA ALA A 95 17.06 2.20 -10.18
C ALA A 95 16.81 0.89 -9.42
N ARG A 96 17.82 0.02 -9.35
CA ARG A 96 17.79 -1.16 -8.47
C ARG A 96 17.64 -0.70 -7.02
N ASP A 97 18.51 0.18 -6.55
CA ASP A 97 18.54 0.60 -5.15
C ASP A 97 17.23 1.29 -4.72
N ALA A 98 16.64 2.13 -5.59
CA ALA A 98 15.36 2.78 -5.31
C ALA A 98 14.21 1.77 -5.14
N LYS A 99 14.16 0.72 -5.97
CA LYS A 99 13.13 -0.34 -5.90
C LYS A 99 13.34 -1.25 -4.69
N ASP A 100 14.58 -1.58 -4.37
CA ASP A 100 14.92 -2.41 -3.21
C ASP A 100 14.52 -1.70 -1.90
N LEU A 101 14.79 -0.40 -1.80
CA LEU A 101 14.38 0.41 -0.64
C LEU A 101 12.85 0.54 -0.52
N GLY A 102 12.14 0.70 -1.64
CA GLY A 102 10.69 0.72 -1.66
C GLY A 102 10.08 -0.61 -1.19
N SER A 103 10.61 -1.73 -1.67
CA SER A 103 10.22 -3.07 -1.25
C SER A 103 10.53 -3.33 0.24
N LEU A 104 11.69 -2.86 0.72
CA LEU A 104 12.06 -2.94 2.13
C LEU A 104 11.07 -2.18 3.03
N ALA A 105 10.61 -1.01 2.60
CA ALA A 105 9.62 -0.23 3.36
C ALA A 105 8.32 -1.01 3.55
N VAL A 106 7.81 -1.66 2.50
CA VAL A 106 6.62 -2.52 2.57
C VAL A 106 6.86 -3.71 3.49
N LEU A 107 8.02 -4.37 3.38
CA LEU A 107 8.42 -5.47 4.26
C LEU A 107 8.42 -5.04 5.74
N CYS A 108 8.92 -3.86 6.08
CA CYS A 108 8.87 -3.34 7.45
C CYS A 108 7.43 -3.23 7.97
N GLY A 109 6.49 -2.77 7.13
CA GLY A 109 5.06 -2.73 7.48
C GLY A 109 4.48 -4.12 7.73
N LEU A 110 4.81 -5.10 6.88
CA LEU A 110 4.40 -6.50 7.05
C LEU A 110 5.00 -7.14 8.31
N LEU A 111 6.24 -6.79 8.67
CA LEU A 111 6.85 -7.24 9.93
C LEU A 111 6.10 -6.67 11.14
N CYS A 112 5.62 -5.44 11.10
CA CYS A 112 4.76 -4.90 12.15
C CYS A 112 3.46 -5.70 12.32
N HIS A 113 2.86 -6.19 11.23
CA HIS A 113 1.74 -7.15 11.32
C HIS A 113 2.15 -8.44 12.01
N GLY A 114 3.28 -9.02 11.61
CA GLY A 114 3.81 -10.24 12.24
C GLY A 114 4.03 -10.08 13.75
N LEU A 115 4.58 -8.94 14.17
CA LEU A 115 4.78 -8.61 15.58
C LEU A 115 3.46 -8.47 16.35
N LEU A 116 2.43 -7.86 15.75
CA LEU A 116 1.11 -7.76 16.35
C LEU A 116 0.49 -9.15 16.57
N ILE A 117 0.58 -10.04 15.57
CA ILE A 117 0.07 -11.41 15.65
C ILE A 117 0.84 -12.19 16.72
N ALA A 118 2.17 -12.06 16.76
CA ALA A 118 3.00 -12.71 17.77
C ALA A 118 2.66 -12.23 19.18
N HIS A 119 2.44 -10.93 19.37
CA HIS A 119 1.95 -10.40 20.64
C HIS A 119 0.58 -11.00 20.99
N ALA A 120 -0.37 -11.03 20.05
CA ALA A 120 -1.70 -11.58 20.32
C ALA A 120 -1.66 -13.06 20.74
N ALA A 121 -0.70 -13.83 20.22
CA ALA A 121 -0.53 -15.25 20.57
C ALA A 121 0.14 -15.49 21.94
N LEU A 122 0.82 -14.49 22.50
CA LEU A 122 1.56 -14.57 23.76
C LEU A 122 0.85 -13.90 24.93
N ALA A 123 -0.22 -13.14 24.67
CA ALA A 123 -1.00 -12.38 25.65
C ALA A 123 -2.20 -13.20 26.13
#